data_AF-A0A353EE20-F1
#
_entry.id   AF-A0A353EE20-F1
#
_cell.length_a   1.000
_cell.length_b   1.000
_cell.length_c   1.000
_cell.angle_alpha   90.00
_cell.angle_beta   90.00
_cell.angle_gamma   90.00
#
_symmetry.space_group_name_H-M   'P 1'
#
loop_
_entity.id
_entity.type
_entity.pdbx_description
1 polymer ?
#
loop_
_entity_poly.entity_id
_entity_poly.type
_entity_poly.pdbx_seq_one_letter_code
_entity_poly.pdbx_strand_id
1 'polypeptide(L)'
;DGKYETDLKIEIISPFDADYTDLNESRAVQKTAGESQALFKLADDRQLFADLKMWLRTDKYIRINNDPSQTDVARILAERGRENRDRLNRIKHQLEALFLNAEVYALGQKLNLNQNNVNARWAEACQYLLENTYSKLDFMDHFHQEPWREINAVLTADDLGQLSLSLDGEKANTRAEQEVQEYIKLRSLDNDPIYCYEVTERFTQRPYGWPEAEIILIMCRLAKTDLVHFSNNNTTLACRDAYSVLQDKSKRRLVKILATRKTDDSLLKSARKLTQDLFSQMGPAIEKELYDFCVDQFEVWRNNLTVYKNKIEVGHYPGKKLVDTSLPKLEYLLKSANSFDFFKAMNDKKNDLLDLEEDYRDLHEFFTKQQHVWEQLQKALRAFKQNEAVLNKDDAAQKALAELKAIAQAESPYNKLQQVPMLVQQLEAINNALLNDKRAEAEAQLGLKVQQLETEITNSGIDTNDLRNRLLMPLQQLKESLQTQTSISNLYMMQTQSANEVFDEALAKLETAVETERKRREQLAAQAVVEQQTQETEHEAEVKPKPVLPPVAKLKPIQEISCTQVFQSVSQGVYLESEAEVQAYIKALEAKLLKAIQDGQRIRLK
;
A
#
# COMPACT_ATOMS: atom_id res chain seq x y z
N ASP A 1 63.02 9.04 21.32
CA ASP A 1 62.14 9.74 20.37
C ASP A 1 61.38 8.75 19.48
N GLY A 2 60.21 8.32 19.95
CA GLY A 2 59.30 7.39 19.25
C GLY A 2 58.55 8.04 18.09
N LYS A 3 59.29 8.49 17.06
CA LYS A 3 58.73 9.16 15.87
C LYS A 3 58.85 8.37 14.57
N TYR A 4 59.01 7.05 14.68
CA TYR A 4 58.89 6.13 13.56
C TYR A 4 58.06 4.93 14.03
N GLU A 5 56.73 5.01 13.86
CA GLU A 5 55.89 3.80 13.81
C GLU A 5 56.36 3.01 12.58
N THR A 6 57.29 2.10 12.82
CA THR A 6 57.81 1.19 11.80
C THR A 6 57.26 -0.17 12.14
N ASP A 7 56.46 -0.72 11.24
CA ASP A 7 55.84 -2.04 11.43
C ASP A 7 56.88 -3.15 11.54
N LEU A 8 58.11 -2.94 11.05
CA LEU A 8 59.22 -3.87 11.16
C LEU A 8 60.46 -3.12 11.64
N LYS A 9 61.16 -3.68 12.62
CA LYS A 9 62.38 -3.09 13.20
C LYS A 9 63.52 -4.11 13.15
N ILE A 10 64.72 -3.64 12.83
CA ILE A 10 65.94 -4.43 13.01
C ILE A 10 66.87 -3.68 13.93
N GLU A 11 67.24 -4.31 15.03
CA GLU A 11 68.06 -3.75 16.09
C GLU A 11 69.39 -4.50 16.17
N ILE A 12 70.50 -3.77 16.21
CA ILE A 12 71.84 -4.33 16.39
C ILE A 12 72.36 -3.82 17.73
N ILE A 13 72.64 -4.73 18.66
CA ILE A 13 73.10 -4.40 20.00
C ILE A 13 74.56 -4.84 20.16
N SER A 14 75.38 -3.90 20.62
CA SER A 14 76.79 -4.12 20.96
C SER A 14 77.00 -4.11 22.47
N PRO A 15 78.16 -4.57 22.99
CA PRO A 15 78.51 -4.50 24.41
C PRO A 15 78.55 -3.10 25.03
N PHE A 16 78.46 -2.04 24.22
CA PHE A 16 78.36 -0.67 24.72
C PHE A 16 76.95 -0.24 25.07
N ASP A 17 75.94 -1.05 24.73
CA ASP A 17 74.56 -0.79 25.12
C ASP A 17 74.38 -1.00 26.63
N ALA A 18 73.64 -0.11 27.28
CA ALA A 18 73.43 -0.15 28.72
C ALA A 18 72.73 -1.44 29.18
N ASP A 19 71.89 -2.02 28.32
CA ASP A 19 71.12 -3.23 28.61
C ASP A 19 71.83 -4.52 28.15
N TYR A 20 73.05 -4.44 27.59
CA TYR A 20 73.71 -5.59 26.97
C TYR A 20 73.98 -6.76 27.93
N THR A 21 74.48 -6.46 29.14
CA THR A 21 74.82 -7.48 30.15
C THR A 21 73.59 -8.24 30.64
N ASP A 22 72.47 -7.54 30.64
CA ASP A 22 71.18 -7.98 31.11
C ASP A 22 70.41 -8.77 30.04
N LEU A 23 70.75 -8.58 28.76
CA LEU A 23 70.10 -9.18 27.60
C LEU A 23 70.54 -10.63 27.40
N ASN A 24 70.18 -11.52 28.33
CA ASN A 24 70.32 -12.97 28.14
C ASN A 24 69.31 -13.49 27.08
N GLU A 25 69.45 -14.76 26.68
CA GLU A 25 68.58 -15.39 25.66
C GLU A 25 67.09 -15.25 26.01
N SER A 26 66.69 -15.46 27.27
CA SER A 26 65.30 -15.30 27.71
C SER A 26 64.80 -13.86 27.55
N ARG A 27 65.60 -12.86 27.91
CA ARG A 27 65.24 -11.44 27.77
C ARG A 27 65.23 -11.00 26.31
N ALA A 28 66.13 -11.54 25.47
CA ALA A 28 66.16 -11.30 24.03
C ALA A 28 64.91 -11.87 23.32
N VAL A 29 64.52 -13.10 23.69
CA VAL A 29 63.27 -13.72 23.26
C VAL A 29 62.07 -12.88 23.70
N GLN A 30 61.98 -12.50 24.98
CA GLN A 30 60.86 -11.71 25.47
C GLN A 30 60.76 -10.33 24.79
N LYS A 31 61.91 -9.66 24.59
CA LYS A 31 62.00 -8.37 23.89
C LYS A 31 61.49 -8.48 22.46
N THR A 32 61.88 -9.52 21.74
CA THR A 32 61.50 -9.74 20.33
C THR A 32 60.09 -10.31 20.16
N ALA A 33 59.44 -10.81 21.22
CA ALA A 33 58.07 -11.33 21.16
C ALA A 33 56.99 -10.24 21.13
N GLY A 34 57.25 -9.09 21.78
CA GLY A 34 56.27 -8.01 21.91
C GLY A 34 56.23 -7.01 20.76
N GLU A 35 57.26 -6.99 19.91
CA GLU A 35 57.41 -6.08 18.77
C GLU A 35 57.82 -6.90 17.55
N SER A 36 57.39 -6.52 16.35
CA SER A 36 57.86 -7.14 15.10
C SER A 36 59.30 -6.71 14.81
N GLN A 37 60.24 -7.29 15.56
CA GLN A 37 61.64 -6.91 15.52
C GLN A 37 62.60 -8.09 15.46
N ALA A 38 63.68 -7.92 14.70
CA ALA A 38 64.84 -8.80 14.70
C ALA A 38 65.98 -8.12 15.44
N LEU A 39 66.60 -8.87 16.35
CA LEU A 39 67.65 -8.41 17.23
C LEU A 39 68.93 -9.19 16.91
N PHE A 40 69.96 -8.47 16.47
CA PHE A 40 71.31 -8.96 16.32
C PHE A 40 72.12 -8.60 17.56
N LYS A 41 72.45 -9.60 18.39
CA LYS A 41 73.31 -9.42 19.56
C LYS A 41 74.76 -9.76 19.17
N LEU A 42 75.58 -8.72 19.06
CA LEU A 42 77.02 -8.88 18.78
C LEU A 42 77.74 -9.44 20.00
N ALA A 43 78.75 -10.29 19.82
CA ALA A 43 79.55 -10.81 20.94
C ALA A 43 80.49 -9.74 21.53
N ASP A 44 80.91 -9.92 22.79
CA ASP A 44 81.90 -9.05 23.46
C ASP A 44 83.34 -9.38 23.03
N ASP A 45 83.73 -8.92 21.83
CA ASP A 45 85.12 -8.95 21.37
C ASP A 45 85.89 -7.73 21.92
N ARG A 46 86.49 -7.90 23.10
CA ARG A 46 87.28 -6.86 23.77
C ARG A 46 88.42 -6.32 22.92
N GLN A 47 89.03 -7.15 22.08
CA GLN A 47 90.15 -6.74 21.24
C GLN A 47 89.66 -5.83 20.11
N LEU A 48 88.60 -6.24 19.40
CA LEU A 48 87.97 -5.42 18.36
C LEU A 48 87.53 -4.06 18.92
N PHE A 49 86.85 -4.05 20.07
CA PHE A 49 86.35 -2.81 20.66
C PHE A 49 87.47 -1.93 21.23
N ALA A 50 88.56 -2.51 21.72
CA ALA A 50 89.77 -1.75 22.07
C ALA A 50 90.43 -1.14 20.83
N ASP A 51 90.52 -1.90 19.74
CA ASP A 51 91.06 -1.42 18.46
C ASP A 51 90.18 -0.31 17.86
N LEU A 52 88.85 -0.41 17.97
CA LEU A 52 87.92 0.64 17.57
C LEU A 52 88.11 1.93 18.39
N LYS A 53 88.24 1.83 19.71
CA LYS A 53 88.54 2.98 20.58
C LYS A 53 89.90 3.59 20.24
N MET A 54 90.91 2.76 20.01
CA MET A 54 92.26 3.21 19.64
C MET A 54 92.23 3.89 18.27
N TRP A 55 91.44 3.37 17.34
CA TRP A 55 91.23 3.97 16.03
C TRP A 55 90.62 5.37 16.15
N LEU A 56 89.53 5.52 16.91
CA LEU A 56 88.89 6.80 17.18
C LEU A 56 89.84 7.80 17.87
N ARG A 57 90.62 7.35 18.86
CA ARG A 57 91.59 8.19 19.59
C ARG A 57 92.72 8.67 18.69
N THR A 58 93.31 7.76 17.92
CA THR A 58 94.40 8.06 16.98
C THR A 58 93.92 9.01 15.90
N ASP A 59 92.75 8.75 15.34
CA ASP A 59 92.14 9.58 14.31
C ASP A 59 91.82 10.99 14.85
N LYS A 60 91.19 11.09 16.03
CA LYS A 60 90.94 12.38 16.70
C LYS A 60 92.25 13.14 16.99
N TYR A 61 93.27 12.45 17.47
CA TYR A 61 94.56 13.07 17.79
C TYR A 61 95.25 13.61 16.53
N ILE A 62 95.27 12.83 15.44
CA ILE A 62 95.81 13.27 14.15
C ILE A 62 95.04 14.50 13.66
N ARG A 63 93.71 14.50 13.71
CA ARG A 63 92.91 15.65 13.27
C ARG A 63 93.21 16.94 14.03
N ILE A 64 93.52 16.85 15.33
CA ILE A 64 93.75 18.02 16.19
C ILE A 64 95.20 18.52 16.10
N ASN A 65 96.18 17.63 15.97
CA ASN A 65 97.59 17.96 16.14
C ASN A 65 98.43 17.97 14.85
N ASN A 66 97.77 17.90 13.68
CA ASN A 66 98.47 17.90 12.39
C ASN A 66 98.90 19.33 12.00
N ASP A 67 100.03 19.78 12.56
CA ASP A 67 100.70 21.02 12.18
C ASP A 67 101.81 20.74 11.14
N PRO A 68 101.68 21.20 9.89
CA PRO A 68 102.66 20.97 8.83
C PRO A 68 104.02 21.64 9.07
N SER A 69 104.10 22.61 9.99
CA SER A 69 105.35 23.35 10.27
C SER A 69 106.37 22.54 11.07
N GLN A 70 105.92 21.51 11.81
CA GLN A 70 106.79 20.61 12.58
C GLN A 70 107.02 19.30 11.81
N THR A 71 108.05 19.29 10.96
CA THR A 71 108.33 18.19 10.01
C THR A 71 108.48 16.81 10.65
N ASP A 72 109.13 16.71 11.81
CA ASP A 72 109.28 15.44 12.54
C ASP A 72 107.95 14.93 13.11
N VAL A 73 107.12 15.82 13.65
CA VAL A 73 105.80 15.49 14.21
C VAL A 73 104.83 15.10 13.09
N ALA A 74 104.81 15.86 11.99
CA ALA A 74 103.99 15.55 10.82
C ALA A 74 104.33 14.19 10.21
N ARG A 75 105.63 13.81 10.17
CA ARG A 75 106.07 12.49 9.72
C ARG A 75 105.54 11.36 10.63
N ILE A 76 105.64 11.52 11.95
CA ILE A 76 105.13 10.55 12.93
C ILE A 76 103.60 10.41 12.81
N LEU A 77 102.88 11.52 12.65
CA LEU A 77 101.42 11.50 12.48
C LEU A 77 100.99 10.81 11.18
N ALA A 78 101.72 11.01 10.08
CA ALA A 78 101.45 10.33 8.80
C ALA A 78 101.71 8.81 8.87
N GLU A 79 102.72 8.39 9.63
CA GLU A 79 102.99 6.96 9.90
C GLU A 79 101.91 6.35 10.77
N ARG A 80 101.53 7.00 11.88
CA ARG A 80 100.40 6.57 12.73
C ARG A 80 99.08 6.58 11.97
N GLY A 81 98.88 7.51 11.03
CA GLY A 81 97.71 7.54 10.15
C GLY A 81 97.65 6.38 9.16
N ARG A 82 98.80 5.88 8.68
CA ARG A 82 98.87 4.63 7.90
C ARG A 82 98.51 3.43 8.75
N GLU A 83 99.13 3.27 9.91
CA GLU A 83 98.81 2.20 10.86
C GLU A 83 97.32 2.22 11.25
N ASN A 84 96.73 3.42 11.39
CA ASN A 84 95.32 3.58 11.72
C ASN A 84 94.38 3.17 10.57
N ARG A 85 94.78 3.35 9.31
CA ARG A 85 94.04 2.83 8.15
C ARG A 85 94.09 1.31 8.09
N ASP A 86 95.24 0.71 8.37
CA ASP A 86 95.37 -0.75 8.45
C ASP A 86 94.57 -1.31 9.63
N ARG A 87 94.51 -0.59 10.75
CA ARG A 87 93.62 -0.89 11.89
C ARG A 87 92.16 -0.84 11.47
N LEU A 88 91.72 0.16 10.69
CA LEU A 88 90.35 0.23 10.18
C LEU A 88 89.99 -0.96 9.28
N ASN A 89 90.88 -1.38 8.39
CA ASN A 89 90.64 -2.54 7.53
C ASN A 89 90.50 -3.84 8.37
N ARG A 90 91.35 -4.02 9.39
CA ARG A 90 91.21 -5.12 10.34
C ARG A 90 89.89 -5.07 11.12
N ILE A 91 89.51 -3.89 11.62
CA ILE A 91 88.22 -3.67 12.30
C ILE A 91 87.05 -4.04 11.39
N LYS A 92 87.07 -3.67 10.11
CA LYS A 92 86.00 -4.03 9.16
C LYS A 92 85.84 -5.55 9.03
N HIS A 93 86.94 -6.26 8.79
CA HIS A 93 86.91 -7.73 8.68
C HIS A 93 86.47 -8.42 9.97
N GLN A 94 86.92 -7.91 11.13
CA GLN A 94 86.51 -8.42 12.43
C GLN A 94 85.03 -8.12 12.71
N LEU A 95 84.51 -6.95 12.32
CA LEU A 95 83.11 -6.58 12.47
C LEU A 95 82.21 -7.43 11.56
N GLU A 96 82.63 -7.70 10.32
CA GLU A 96 81.95 -8.64 9.42
C GLU A 96 81.85 -10.03 10.05
N ALA A 97 82.96 -10.57 10.56
CA ALA A 97 82.98 -11.85 11.27
C ALA A 97 82.10 -11.82 12.54
N LEU A 98 82.11 -10.72 13.29
CA LEU A 98 81.29 -10.55 14.49
C LEU A 98 79.80 -10.55 14.15
N PHE A 99 79.40 -9.91 13.05
CA PHE A 99 78.03 -9.87 12.60
C PHE A 99 77.54 -11.23 12.09
N LEU A 100 78.39 -11.97 11.35
CA LEU A 100 78.09 -13.33 10.90
C LEU A 100 77.87 -14.29 12.08
N ASN A 101 78.65 -14.12 13.15
CA ASN A 101 78.56 -14.93 14.37
C ASN A 101 77.58 -14.36 15.42
N ALA A 102 76.88 -13.26 15.12
CA ALA A 102 75.96 -12.64 16.06
C ALA A 102 74.77 -13.58 16.34
N GLU A 103 74.35 -13.63 17.60
CA GLU A 103 73.12 -14.32 17.95
C GLU A 103 71.93 -13.50 17.45
N VAL A 104 71.02 -14.14 16.72
CA VAL A 104 69.86 -13.46 16.13
C VAL A 104 68.59 -13.97 16.79
N TYR A 105 67.74 -13.04 17.22
CA TYR A 105 66.45 -13.31 17.84
C TYR A 105 65.36 -12.54 17.08
N ALA A 106 64.21 -13.15 16.81
CA ALA A 106 63.07 -12.46 16.21
C ALA A 106 61.76 -13.12 16.62
N LEU A 107 60.71 -12.31 16.83
CA LEU A 107 59.34 -12.79 17.11
C LEU A 107 59.28 -13.84 18.24
N GLY A 108 60.11 -13.68 19.28
CA GLY A 108 60.12 -14.59 20.42
C GLY A 108 60.93 -15.87 20.23
N GLN A 109 61.78 -15.96 19.21
CA GLN A 109 62.59 -17.16 18.94
C GLN A 109 64.03 -16.81 18.58
N LYS A 110 64.95 -17.73 18.87
CA LYS A 110 66.35 -17.67 18.41
C LYS A 110 66.42 -18.22 16.98
N LEU A 111 66.91 -17.42 16.04
CA LEU A 111 66.99 -17.79 14.63
C LEU A 111 68.34 -18.42 14.29
N ASN A 112 68.31 -19.49 13.51
CA ASN A 112 69.49 -20.14 12.94
C ASN A 112 69.65 -19.71 11.47
N LEU A 113 70.15 -18.48 11.26
CA LEU A 113 70.34 -17.91 9.93
C LEU A 113 71.69 -18.32 9.32
N ASN A 114 71.82 -18.17 8.00
CA ASN A 114 73.06 -18.38 7.24
C ASN A 114 74.22 -17.50 7.77
N GLN A 115 75.42 -18.06 7.86
CA GLN A 115 76.64 -17.39 8.38
C GLN A 115 77.70 -17.13 7.29
N ASN A 116 77.38 -17.37 6.01
CA ASN A 116 78.35 -17.26 4.92
C ASN A 116 78.51 -15.82 4.37
N ASN A 117 77.44 -15.01 4.45
CA ASN A 117 77.41 -13.67 3.87
C ASN A 117 76.51 -12.74 4.70
N VAL A 118 77.02 -11.54 5.03
CA VAL A 118 76.33 -10.53 5.85
C VAL A 118 75.01 -10.09 5.22
N ASN A 119 74.99 -9.80 3.91
CA ASN A 119 73.80 -9.37 3.20
C ASN A 119 72.75 -10.48 3.12
N ALA A 120 73.18 -11.73 2.92
CA ALA A 120 72.27 -12.87 2.90
C ALA A 120 71.66 -13.12 4.28
N ARG A 121 72.47 -13.08 5.35
CA ARG A 121 72.02 -13.20 6.75
C ARG A 121 71.03 -12.10 7.11
N TRP A 122 71.32 -10.87 6.70
CA TRP A 122 70.43 -9.73 6.88
C TRP A 122 69.11 -9.92 6.14
N ALA A 123 69.15 -10.30 4.86
CA ALA A 123 67.97 -10.54 4.04
C ALA A 123 67.10 -11.68 4.60
N GLU A 124 67.71 -12.75 5.11
CA GLU A 124 67.01 -13.87 5.73
C GLU A 124 66.28 -13.44 7.02
N ALA A 125 66.92 -12.59 7.84
CA ALA A 125 66.25 -11.99 9.00
C ALA A 125 65.08 -11.08 8.61
N CYS A 126 65.26 -10.25 7.58
CA CYS A 126 64.18 -9.41 7.03
C CYS A 126 63.02 -10.25 6.51
N GLN A 127 63.34 -11.31 5.75
CA GLN A 127 62.35 -12.22 5.16
C GLN A 127 61.56 -12.94 6.27
N TYR A 128 62.25 -13.46 7.28
CA TYR A 128 61.60 -14.08 8.43
C TYR A 128 60.64 -13.10 9.13
N LEU A 129 61.06 -11.84 9.34
CA LEU A 129 60.19 -10.82 9.92
C LEU A 129 58.97 -10.53 9.03
N LEU A 130 59.16 -10.40 7.72
CA LEU A 130 58.10 -10.12 6.75
C LEU A 130 57.07 -11.24 6.71
N GLU A 131 57.50 -12.48 6.51
CA GLU A 131 56.63 -13.65 6.36
C GLU A 131 55.79 -13.91 7.62
N ASN A 132 56.37 -13.69 8.81
CA ASN A 132 55.67 -13.94 10.06
C ASN A 132 54.85 -12.73 10.57
N THR A 133 55.16 -11.51 10.12
CA THR A 133 54.39 -10.30 10.48
C THR A 133 53.24 -10.05 9.50
N TYR A 134 53.46 -10.30 8.20
CA TYR A 134 52.49 -10.17 7.14
C TYR A 134 52.23 -11.53 6.49
N SER A 135 51.58 -12.41 7.25
CA SER A 135 51.33 -13.80 6.85
C SER A 135 50.41 -13.98 5.63
N LYS A 136 49.81 -12.91 5.12
CA LYS A 136 48.97 -12.90 3.91
C LYS A 136 49.54 -11.99 2.81
N LEU A 137 50.80 -11.55 2.94
CA LEU A 137 51.46 -10.74 1.92
C LEU A 137 51.55 -11.49 0.58
N ASP A 138 51.78 -12.79 0.64
CA ASP A 138 51.92 -13.72 -0.49
C ASP A 138 50.61 -13.99 -1.25
N PHE A 139 49.46 -13.52 -0.77
CA PHE A 139 48.20 -13.65 -1.51
C PHE A 139 48.15 -12.72 -2.73
N MET A 140 49.08 -11.75 -2.79
CA MET A 140 49.29 -10.87 -3.92
C MET A 140 50.58 -11.27 -4.65
N ASP A 141 50.42 -12.16 -5.63
CA ASP A 141 51.52 -12.76 -6.37
C ASP A 141 52.12 -11.82 -7.44
N HIS A 142 51.31 -10.92 -7.98
CA HIS A 142 51.69 -10.04 -9.10
C HIS A 142 51.43 -8.56 -8.80
N PHE A 143 52.50 -7.75 -8.83
CA PHE A 143 52.43 -6.30 -8.69
C PHE A 143 52.53 -5.62 -10.05
N HIS A 144 51.65 -4.67 -10.33
CA HIS A 144 51.64 -3.90 -11.56
C HIS A 144 52.64 -2.74 -11.46
N GLN A 145 53.39 -2.47 -12.54
CA GLN A 145 54.32 -1.33 -12.59
C GLN A 145 53.57 0.01 -12.59
N GLU A 146 52.40 0.07 -13.24
CA GLU A 146 51.55 1.25 -13.30
C GLU A 146 50.10 0.92 -12.85
N PRO A 147 49.84 0.67 -11.55
CA PRO A 147 48.53 0.21 -11.08
C PRO A 147 47.39 1.19 -11.44
N TRP A 148 47.65 2.50 -11.42
CA TRP A 148 46.65 3.51 -11.79
C TRP A 148 46.26 3.47 -13.26
N ARG A 149 47.19 3.08 -14.15
CA ARG A 149 46.87 2.89 -15.57
C ARG A 149 45.93 1.71 -15.76
N GLU A 150 46.17 0.62 -15.03
CA GLU A 150 45.31 -0.57 -15.02
C GLU A 150 43.93 -0.26 -14.43
N ILE A 151 43.86 0.49 -13.32
CA ILE A 151 42.58 0.94 -12.74
C ILE A 151 41.75 1.69 -13.78
N ASN A 152 42.37 2.64 -14.50
CA ASN A 152 41.67 3.39 -15.55
C ASN A 152 41.17 2.46 -16.66
N ALA A 153 42.00 1.51 -17.11
CA ALA A 153 41.63 0.53 -18.13
C ALA A 153 40.44 -0.34 -17.71
N VAL A 154 40.44 -0.87 -16.48
CA VAL A 154 39.34 -1.69 -15.94
C VAL A 154 38.02 -0.91 -15.88
N LEU A 155 38.08 0.33 -15.40
CA LEU A 155 36.89 1.17 -15.23
C LEU A 155 36.30 1.68 -16.56
N THR A 156 37.14 1.82 -17.60
CA THR A 156 36.73 2.36 -18.92
C THR A 156 36.43 1.29 -19.96
N ALA A 157 36.81 0.03 -19.74
CA ALA A 157 36.54 -1.08 -20.67
C ALA A 157 35.04 -1.23 -20.95
N ASP A 158 34.65 -1.26 -22.22
CA ASP A 158 33.24 -1.35 -22.63
C ASP A 158 32.74 -2.80 -22.78
N ASP A 159 33.65 -3.79 -22.90
CA ASP A 159 33.32 -5.19 -23.14
C ASP A 159 33.80 -6.10 -21.99
N LEU A 160 32.85 -6.80 -21.33
CA LEU A 160 33.10 -7.78 -20.27
C LEU A 160 33.93 -8.98 -20.77
N GLY A 161 33.85 -9.32 -22.06
CA GLY A 161 34.61 -10.43 -22.66
C GLY A 161 36.12 -10.17 -22.74
N GLN A 162 36.54 -8.92 -22.97
CA GLN A 162 37.96 -8.52 -22.90
C GLN A 162 38.49 -8.51 -21.47
N LEU A 163 37.62 -8.23 -20.49
CA LEU A 163 37.99 -8.23 -19.08
C LEU A 163 38.16 -9.66 -18.54
N SER A 164 37.32 -10.62 -18.94
CA SER A 164 37.48 -12.05 -18.57
C SER A 164 38.85 -12.59 -19.00
N LEU A 165 39.30 -12.28 -20.22
CA LEU A 165 40.65 -12.67 -20.68
C LEU A 165 41.79 -12.02 -19.87
N SER A 166 41.54 -10.86 -19.25
CA SER A 166 42.49 -10.13 -18.39
C SER A 166 42.43 -10.61 -16.93
N LEU A 167 41.26 -11.11 -16.48
CA LEU A 167 40.99 -11.66 -15.15
C LEU A 167 41.39 -13.15 -15.02
N ASP A 168 41.39 -13.92 -16.12
CA ASP A 168 41.71 -15.36 -16.12
C ASP A 168 43.19 -15.67 -16.46
N GLY A 169 44.01 -14.64 -16.73
CA GLY A 169 45.45 -14.83 -16.88
C GLY A 169 46.14 -15.07 -15.54
N GLU A 170 47.31 -15.71 -15.53
CA GLU A 170 48.19 -15.97 -14.36
C GLU A 170 48.61 -14.69 -13.55
N LYS A 171 48.03 -13.53 -13.83
CA LYS A 171 48.30 -12.20 -13.25
C LYS A 171 47.16 -11.63 -12.40
N ALA A 172 46.01 -12.31 -12.31
CA ALA A 172 44.94 -11.89 -11.42
C ALA A 172 45.21 -12.45 -10.03
N ASN A 173 45.47 -11.58 -9.04
CA ASN A 173 45.73 -11.95 -7.65
C ASN A 173 44.47 -12.55 -7.00
N THR A 174 44.03 -13.74 -7.42
CA THR A 174 42.72 -14.33 -7.10
C THR A 174 42.54 -14.52 -5.59
N ARG A 175 43.62 -14.90 -4.87
CA ARG A 175 43.60 -15.02 -3.40
C ARG A 175 43.32 -13.68 -2.71
N ALA A 176 43.95 -12.59 -3.19
CA ALA A 176 43.71 -11.25 -2.67
C ALA A 176 42.30 -10.74 -3.02
N GLU A 177 41.81 -11.02 -4.23
CA GLU A 177 40.44 -10.66 -4.66
C GLU A 177 39.38 -11.34 -3.79
N GLN A 178 39.54 -12.64 -3.50
CA GLN A 178 38.64 -13.39 -2.62
C GLN A 178 38.62 -12.84 -1.19
N GLU A 179 39.77 -12.49 -0.62
CA GLU A 179 39.85 -11.90 0.73
C GLU A 179 39.13 -10.54 0.81
N VAL A 180 39.33 -9.68 -0.18
CA VAL A 180 38.68 -8.36 -0.25
C VAL A 180 37.16 -8.52 -0.43
N GLN A 181 36.74 -9.43 -1.31
CA GLN A 181 35.33 -9.73 -1.54
C GLN A 181 34.65 -10.27 -0.27
N GLU A 182 35.25 -11.24 0.42
CA GLU A 182 34.69 -11.83 1.63
C GLU A 182 34.61 -10.80 2.77
N TYR A 183 35.63 -9.96 2.92
CA TYR A 183 35.58 -8.85 3.89
C TYR A 183 34.41 -7.91 3.64
N ILE A 184 34.22 -7.47 2.38
CA ILE A 184 33.11 -6.58 2.00
C ILE A 184 31.77 -7.27 2.24
N LYS A 185 31.66 -8.55 1.86
CA LYS A 185 30.45 -9.35 2.05
C LYS A 185 30.07 -9.46 3.52
N LEU A 186 31.00 -9.86 4.40
CA LEU A 186 30.74 -10.00 5.84
C LEU A 186 30.33 -8.68 6.47
N ARG A 187 31.04 -7.59 6.19
CA ARG A 187 30.69 -6.24 6.67
C ARG A 187 29.33 -5.77 6.17
N SER A 188 28.95 -6.14 4.94
CA SER A 188 27.65 -5.76 4.37
C SER A 188 26.46 -6.46 5.03
N LEU A 189 26.68 -7.59 5.73
CA LEU A 189 25.63 -8.28 6.50
C LEU A 189 25.22 -7.48 7.74
N ASP A 190 26.17 -6.79 8.36
CA ASP A 190 25.95 -5.97 9.56
C ASP A 190 25.23 -4.64 9.26
N ASN A 191 24.92 -4.37 7.98
CA ASN A 191 24.27 -3.16 7.48
C ASN A 191 25.05 -1.85 7.76
N ASP A 192 26.34 -1.97 8.09
CA ASP A 192 27.25 -0.86 8.29
C ASP A 192 27.78 -0.32 6.95
N PRO A 193 27.89 1.01 6.78
CA PRO A 193 28.46 1.59 5.58
C PRO A 193 29.96 1.31 5.50
N ILE A 194 30.40 0.65 4.44
CA ILE A 194 31.81 0.37 4.17
C ILE A 194 32.36 1.48 3.28
N TYR A 195 33.48 2.10 3.67
CA TYR A 195 34.14 3.10 2.84
C TYR A 195 35.40 2.57 2.15
N CYS A 196 35.71 3.08 0.96
CA CYS A 196 36.91 2.70 0.22
C CYS A 196 38.20 2.89 1.03
N TYR A 197 38.28 3.96 1.85
CA TYR A 197 39.45 4.20 2.68
C TYR A 197 39.67 3.09 3.72
N GLU A 198 38.60 2.56 4.31
CA GLU A 198 38.66 1.53 5.35
C GLU A 198 39.16 0.21 4.80
N VAL A 199 38.72 -0.15 3.58
CA VAL A 199 39.23 -1.32 2.86
C VAL A 199 40.71 -1.13 2.57
N THR A 200 41.13 0.02 2.04
CA THR A 200 42.55 0.25 1.77
C THR A 200 43.41 0.23 3.03
N GLU A 201 42.95 0.82 4.13
CA GLU A 201 43.66 0.85 5.40
C GLU A 201 43.79 -0.56 5.98
N ARG A 202 42.68 -1.33 6.00
CA ARG A 202 42.66 -2.71 6.51
C ARG A 202 43.67 -3.62 5.80
N PHE A 203 43.73 -3.57 4.47
CA PHE A 203 44.59 -4.45 3.67
C PHE A 203 46.03 -3.92 3.51
N THR A 204 46.29 -2.67 3.92
CA THR A 204 47.67 -2.16 4.09
C THR A 204 48.28 -2.62 5.42
N GLN A 205 47.45 -2.89 6.43
CA GLN A 205 47.88 -3.33 7.76
C GLN A 205 48.17 -4.84 7.81
N ARG A 206 48.74 -5.29 8.93
CA ARG A 206 48.93 -6.72 9.23
C ARG A 206 47.58 -7.45 9.27
N PRO A 207 47.46 -8.67 8.71
CA PRO A 207 48.53 -9.53 8.18
C PRO A 207 48.82 -9.36 6.68
N TYR A 208 48.29 -8.34 5.99
CA TYR A 208 48.30 -8.25 4.52
C TYR A 208 49.48 -7.44 3.96
N GLY A 209 49.61 -6.16 4.34
CA GLY A 209 50.74 -5.34 3.88
C GLY A 209 50.72 -4.95 2.39
N TRP A 210 49.57 -4.97 1.72
CA TRP A 210 49.50 -4.73 0.28
C TRP A 210 49.55 -3.23 -0.07
N PRO A 211 50.11 -2.85 -1.24
CA PRO A 211 50.09 -1.47 -1.71
C PRO A 211 48.66 -0.95 -1.95
N GLU A 212 48.38 0.27 -1.51
CA GLU A 212 47.05 0.91 -1.65
C GLU A 212 46.49 0.83 -3.08
N ALA A 213 47.32 1.05 -4.10
CA ALA A 213 46.88 1.09 -5.48
C ALA A 213 46.44 -0.29 -6.01
N GLU A 214 47.05 -1.39 -5.54
CA GLU A 214 46.64 -2.75 -5.89
C GLU A 214 45.32 -3.13 -5.22
N ILE A 215 45.11 -2.70 -3.97
CA ILE A 215 43.83 -2.89 -3.26
C ILE A 215 42.71 -2.16 -4.02
N ILE A 216 42.97 -0.94 -4.50
CA ILE A 216 42.00 -0.17 -5.30
C ILE A 216 41.71 -0.86 -6.63
N LEU A 217 42.73 -1.40 -7.31
CA LEU A 217 42.55 -2.18 -8.53
C LEU A 217 41.63 -3.38 -8.31
N ILE A 218 41.82 -4.12 -7.22
CA ILE A 218 40.93 -5.23 -6.84
C ILE A 218 39.49 -4.73 -6.65
N MET A 219 39.28 -3.63 -5.90
CA MET A 219 37.94 -3.07 -5.73
C MET A 219 37.29 -2.66 -7.06
N CYS A 220 38.07 -2.10 -8.00
CA CYS A 220 37.57 -1.75 -9.33
C CYS A 220 37.20 -2.98 -10.17
N ARG A 221 37.95 -4.08 -10.07
CA ARG A 221 37.60 -5.36 -10.72
C ARG A 221 36.31 -5.94 -10.16
N LEU A 222 36.13 -5.91 -8.84
CA LEU A 222 34.88 -6.32 -8.19
C LEU A 222 33.70 -5.44 -8.63
N ALA A 223 33.93 -4.13 -8.83
CA ALA A 223 32.89 -3.23 -9.32
C ALA A 223 32.51 -3.51 -10.76
N LYS A 224 33.48 -3.86 -11.60
CA LYS A 224 33.26 -4.17 -13.01
C LYS A 224 32.54 -5.50 -13.23
N THR A 225 32.59 -6.40 -12.26
CA THR A 225 31.86 -7.69 -12.24
C THR A 225 30.49 -7.60 -11.55
N ASP A 226 30.00 -6.38 -11.28
CA ASP A 226 28.75 -6.08 -10.58
C ASP A 226 28.63 -6.70 -9.18
N LEU A 227 29.76 -7.09 -8.55
CA LEU A 227 29.78 -7.63 -7.19
C LEU A 227 29.72 -6.51 -6.14
N VAL A 228 30.20 -5.32 -6.48
CA VAL A 228 30.13 -4.11 -5.65
C VAL A 228 29.81 -2.88 -6.49
N HIS A 229 29.22 -1.88 -5.86
CA HIS A 229 28.95 -0.58 -6.48
C HIS A 229 29.58 0.51 -5.63
N PHE A 230 30.16 1.52 -6.29
CA PHE A 230 30.64 2.72 -5.60
C PHE A 230 29.52 3.74 -5.50
N SER A 231 29.38 4.40 -4.36
CA SER A 231 28.47 5.53 -4.20
C SER A 231 29.15 6.69 -3.47
N ASN A 232 28.77 7.91 -3.82
CA ASN A 232 29.23 9.14 -3.17
C ASN A 232 28.02 9.99 -2.84
N ASN A 233 27.89 10.44 -1.59
CA ASN A 233 26.72 11.17 -1.09
C ASN A 233 25.37 10.47 -1.41
N ASN A 234 25.33 9.14 -1.33
CA ASN A 234 24.17 8.28 -1.64
C ASN A 234 23.74 8.25 -3.12
N THR A 235 24.56 8.76 -4.03
CA THR A 235 24.39 8.58 -5.48
C THR A 235 25.36 7.51 -5.98
N THR A 236 24.87 6.51 -6.69
CA THR A 236 25.72 5.49 -7.34
C THR A 236 26.61 6.14 -8.38
N LEU A 237 27.92 5.90 -8.29
CA LEU A 237 28.91 6.38 -9.24
C LEU A 237 29.01 5.39 -10.41
N ALA A 238 28.97 5.90 -11.64
CA ALA A 238 29.34 5.10 -12.80
C ALA A 238 30.82 4.70 -12.72
N CYS A 239 31.17 3.52 -13.21
CA CYS A 239 32.56 3.03 -13.20
C CYS A 239 33.55 4.04 -13.81
N ARG A 240 33.17 4.69 -14.92
CA ARG A 240 34.00 5.71 -15.60
C ARG A 240 34.30 6.92 -14.72
N ASP A 241 33.36 7.34 -13.88
CA ASP A 241 33.52 8.52 -13.02
C ASP A 241 34.29 8.19 -11.73
N ALA A 242 34.32 6.92 -11.35
CA ALA A 242 34.97 6.45 -10.12
C ALA A 242 36.50 6.70 -10.11
N TYR A 243 37.17 6.67 -11.28
CA TYR A 243 38.63 6.84 -11.38
C TYR A 243 39.14 8.10 -10.69
N SER A 244 38.55 9.26 -11.03
CA SER A 244 38.96 10.58 -10.52
C SER A 244 38.77 10.73 -9.00
N VAL A 245 37.81 10.00 -8.44
CA VAL A 245 37.46 10.04 -7.02
C VAL A 245 38.35 9.08 -6.21
N LEU A 246 38.66 7.91 -6.79
CA LEU A 246 39.52 6.90 -6.16
C LEU A 246 41.00 7.31 -6.15
N GLN A 247 41.46 8.08 -7.14
CA GLN A 247 42.83 8.58 -7.21
C GLN A 247 43.18 9.55 -6.07
N ASP A 248 42.22 10.34 -5.62
CA ASP A 248 42.41 11.35 -4.58
C ASP A 248 42.18 10.76 -3.18
N LYS A 249 43.23 10.70 -2.35
CA LYS A 249 43.18 10.15 -0.98
C LYS A 249 42.09 10.80 -0.11
N SER A 250 41.83 12.10 -0.29
CA SER A 250 40.85 12.84 0.51
C SER A 250 39.41 12.46 0.13
N LYS A 251 39.17 12.26 -1.17
CA LYS A 251 37.86 11.90 -1.72
C LYS A 251 37.50 10.44 -1.49
N ARG A 252 38.49 9.54 -1.39
CA ARG A 252 38.26 8.12 -1.03
C ARG A 252 37.49 7.93 0.26
N ARG A 253 37.59 8.87 1.21
CA ARG A 253 36.84 8.84 2.48
C ARG A 253 35.33 9.04 2.29
N LEU A 254 34.91 9.61 1.16
CA LEU A 254 33.51 9.88 0.83
C LEU A 254 32.88 8.79 -0.03
N VAL A 255 33.69 7.87 -0.58
CA VAL A 255 33.21 6.78 -1.43
C VAL A 255 32.81 5.59 -0.57
N LYS A 256 31.52 5.26 -0.60
CA LYS A 256 30.95 4.06 0.00
C LYS A 256 30.96 2.90 -1.00
N ILE A 257 31.15 1.70 -0.48
CA ILE A 257 31.08 0.44 -1.21
C ILE A 257 29.77 -0.25 -0.83
N LEU A 258 28.95 -0.54 -1.83
CA LEU A 258 27.70 -1.27 -1.68
C LEU A 258 27.88 -2.67 -2.27
N ALA A 259 27.80 -3.70 -1.44
CA ALA A 259 27.84 -5.08 -1.91
C ALA A 259 26.54 -5.41 -2.65
N THR A 260 26.65 -5.97 -3.85
CA THR A 260 25.49 -6.48 -4.57
C THR A 260 25.03 -7.76 -3.90
N ARG A 261 23.90 -7.71 -3.19
CA ARG A 261 23.28 -8.90 -2.62
C ARG A 261 22.63 -9.67 -3.77
N LYS A 262 23.27 -10.75 -4.22
CA LYS A 262 22.61 -11.72 -5.10
C LYS A 262 21.52 -12.43 -4.31
N THR A 263 20.35 -12.56 -4.93
CA THR A 263 19.29 -13.38 -4.37
C THR A 263 19.76 -14.82 -4.31
N ASP A 264 19.76 -15.41 -3.13
CA ASP A 264 20.17 -16.79 -2.98
C ASP A 264 19.12 -17.73 -3.60
N ASP A 265 19.60 -18.89 -4.06
CA ASP A 265 18.81 -19.86 -4.82
C ASP A 265 17.57 -20.35 -4.04
N SER A 266 17.60 -20.29 -2.71
CA SER A 266 16.50 -20.68 -1.84
C SER A 266 15.39 -19.61 -1.79
N LEU A 267 15.75 -18.33 -1.69
CA LEU A 267 14.82 -17.21 -1.71
C LEU A 267 14.10 -17.11 -3.07
N LEU A 268 14.83 -17.28 -4.18
CA LEU A 268 14.24 -17.30 -5.53
C LEU A 268 13.24 -18.44 -5.70
N LYS A 269 13.58 -19.66 -5.24
CA LYS A 269 12.66 -20.81 -5.31
C LYS A 269 11.40 -20.59 -4.46
N SER A 270 11.56 -19.99 -3.27
CA SER A 270 10.42 -19.64 -2.40
C SER A 270 9.51 -18.60 -3.05
N ALA A 271 10.08 -17.49 -3.54
CA ALA A 271 9.33 -16.43 -4.20
C ALA A 271 8.62 -16.96 -5.46
N ARG A 272 9.31 -17.76 -6.28
CA ARG A 272 8.72 -18.42 -7.45
C ARG A 272 7.56 -19.33 -7.07
N LYS A 273 7.69 -20.13 -6.01
CA LYS A 273 6.58 -20.97 -5.53
C LYS A 273 5.38 -20.12 -5.11
N LEU A 274 5.62 -19.00 -4.43
CA LEU A 274 4.58 -18.08 -4.00
C LEU A 274 3.82 -17.46 -5.18
N THR A 275 4.45 -17.28 -6.34
CA THR A 275 3.73 -16.80 -7.56
C THR A 275 2.59 -17.74 -8.00
N GLN A 276 2.71 -19.04 -7.76
CA GLN A 276 1.64 -20.00 -8.08
C GLN A 276 0.44 -19.80 -7.16
N ASP A 277 0.67 -19.51 -5.88
CA ASP A 277 -0.41 -19.28 -4.91
C ASP A 277 -1.07 -17.91 -5.16
N LEU A 278 -0.29 -16.88 -5.49
CA LEU A 278 -0.80 -15.52 -5.72
C LEU A 278 -1.48 -15.33 -7.08
N PHE A 279 -0.89 -15.86 -8.16
CA PHE A 279 -1.31 -15.55 -9.53
C PHE A 279 -1.86 -16.77 -10.26
N SER A 280 -1.98 -17.93 -9.60
CA SER A 280 -2.33 -19.21 -10.23
C SER A 280 -1.38 -19.62 -11.37
N GLN A 281 -0.20 -19.00 -11.48
CA GLN A 281 0.80 -19.25 -12.52
C GLN A 281 2.21 -19.23 -11.94
N MET A 282 3.00 -20.27 -12.26
CA MET A 282 4.42 -20.32 -11.91
C MET A 282 5.22 -19.32 -12.76
N GLY A 283 5.89 -18.39 -12.08
CA GLY A 283 6.80 -17.45 -12.72
C GLY A 283 8.06 -18.11 -13.32
N PRO A 284 8.82 -17.34 -14.14
CA PRO A 284 10.10 -17.77 -14.70
C PRO A 284 11.14 -18.19 -13.65
N ALA A 285 12.18 -18.93 -14.06
CA ALA A 285 13.27 -19.36 -13.17
C ALA A 285 14.42 -18.34 -13.09
N ILE A 286 14.51 -17.44 -14.07
CA ILE A 286 15.56 -16.42 -14.15
C ILE A 286 15.14 -15.24 -13.28
N GLU A 287 16.02 -14.79 -12.38
CA GLU A 287 15.73 -13.74 -11.38
C GLU A 287 15.09 -12.48 -11.97
N LYS A 288 15.72 -11.93 -13.03
CA LYS A 288 15.23 -10.72 -13.70
C LYS A 288 13.83 -10.92 -14.29
N GLU A 289 13.63 -12.01 -15.01
CA GLU A 289 12.33 -12.31 -15.63
C GLU A 289 11.24 -12.59 -14.59
N LEU A 290 11.61 -13.22 -13.47
CA LEU A 290 10.71 -13.45 -12.35
C LEU A 290 10.31 -12.13 -11.69
N TYR A 291 11.25 -11.20 -11.54
CA TYR A 291 11.00 -9.88 -10.97
C TYR A 291 10.01 -9.10 -11.86
N ASP A 292 10.31 -9.00 -13.15
CA ASP A 292 9.47 -8.31 -14.14
C ASP A 292 8.05 -8.94 -14.16
N PHE A 293 7.95 -10.27 -14.19
CA PHE A 293 6.67 -10.99 -14.12
C PHE A 293 5.86 -10.64 -12.87
N CYS A 294 6.48 -10.63 -11.69
CA CYS A 294 5.78 -10.32 -10.44
C CYS A 294 5.31 -8.86 -10.41
N VAL A 295 6.16 -7.93 -10.86
CA VAL A 295 5.84 -6.51 -10.95
C VAL A 295 4.63 -6.31 -11.85
N ASP A 296 4.64 -6.88 -13.05
CA ASP A 296 3.52 -6.79 -14.00
C ASP A 296 2.19 -7.28 -13.39
N GLN A 297 2.20 -8.42 -12.70
CA GLN A 297 0.99 -8.97 -12.05
C GLN A 297 0.48 -8.06 -10.93
N PHE A 298 1.36 -7.57 -10.05
CA PHE A 298 0.95 -6.66 -8.99
C PHE A 298 0.51 -5.29 -9.52
N GLU A 299 1.05 -4.82 -10.63
CA GLU A 299 0.57 -3.62 -11.30
C GLU A 299 -0.85 -3.81 -11.85
N VAL A 300 -1.18 -4.98 -12.40
CA VAL A 300 -2.56 -5.31 -12.80
C VAL A 300 -3.49 -5.22 -11.59
N TRP A 301 -3.12 -5.79 -10.45
CA TRP A 301 -3.91 -5.71 -9.22
C TRP A 301 -4.08 -4.27 -8.74
N ARG A 302 -2.99 -3.49 -8.69
CA ARG A 302 -3.00 -2.07 -8.30
C ARG A 302 -3.93 -1.27 -9.20
N ASN A 303 -3.85 -1.47 -10.51
CA ASN A 303 -4.68 -0.74 -11.49
C ASN A 303 -6.16 -1.09 -11.32
N ASN A 304 -6.50 -2.37 -11.17
CA ASN A 304 -7.88 -2.82 -10.92
C ASN A 304 -8.42 -2.24 -9.61
N LEU A 305 -7.68 -2.35 -8.50
CA LEU A 305 -8.08 -1.79 -7.20
C LEU A 305 -8.25 -0.28 -7.25
N THR A 306 -7.44 0.44 -8.03
CA THR A 306 -7.58 1.89 -8.23
C THR A 306 -8.88 2.23 -8.97
N VAL A 307 -9.23 1.45 -10.00
CA VAL A 307 -10.52 1.61 -10.71
C VAL A 307 -11.69 1.31 -9.77
N TYR A 308 -11.58 0.26 -8.95
CA TYR A 308 -12.62 -0.11 -7.98
C TYR A 308 -12.78 0.95 -6.90
N LYS A 309 -11.68 1.54 -6.41
CA LYS A 309 -11.71 2.67 -5.47
C LYS A 309 -12.59 3.81 -5.98
N ASN A 310 -12.35 4.25 -7.21
CA ASN A 310 -13.12 5.32 -7.83
C ASN A 310 -14.62 4.97 -7.94
N LYS A 311 -14.94 3.72 -8.30
CA LYS A 311 -16.33 3.25 -8.34
C LYS A 311 -16.98 3.30 -6.95
N ILE A 312 -16.27 2.86 -5.91
CA ILE A 312 -16.75 2.84 -4.51
C ILE A 312 -16.96 4.25 -3.95
N GLU A 313 -16.13 5.21 -4.33
CA GLU A 313 -16.27 6.60 -3.88
C GLU A 313 -17.49 7.29 -4.51
N VAL A 314 -17.82 6.97 -5.77
CA VAL A 314 -18.95 7.59 -6.49
C VAL A 314 -20.26 6.83 -6.28
N GLY A 315 -20.22 5.50 -6.29
CA GLY A 315 -21.35 4.62 -6.11
C GLY A 315 -21.21 3.86 -4.80
N HIS A 316 -22.29 3.76 -4.01
CA HIS A 316 -22.29 3.10 -2.70
C HIS A 316 -22.08 1.57 -2.84
N TYR A 317 -20.86 1.16 -3.21
CA TYR A 317 -20.43 -0.22 -3.39
C TYR A 317 -19.66 -0.69 -2.14
N PRO A 318 -19.70 -2.00 -1.83
CA PRO A 318 -18.93 -2.58 -0.72
C PRO A 318 -17.43 -2.64 -1.05
N GLY A 319 -16.60 -2.88 -0.02
CA GLY A 319 -15.16 -3.12 -0.22
C GLY A 319 -14.23 -1.92 -0.01
N LYS A 320 -14.73 -0.78 0.50
CA LYS A 320 -13.89 0.41 0.75
C LYS A 320 -12.68 0.09 1.64
N LYS A 321 -12.90 -0.59 2.77
CA LYS A 321 -11.82 -0.92 3.71
C LYS A 321 -10.79 -1.83 3.05
N LEU A 322 -11.22 -2.87 2.33
CA LEU A 322 -10.34 -3.79 1.60
C LEU A 322 -9.44 -3.05 0.62
N VAL A 323 -10.01 -2.15 -0.20
CA VAL A 323 -9.23 -1.36 -1.16
C VAL A 323 -8.24 -0.42 -0.45
N ASP A 324 -8.69 0.26 0.61
CA ASP A 324 -7.85 1.19 1.39
C ASP A 324 -6.71 0.47 2.13
N THR A 325 -6.87 -0.82 2.49
CA THR A 325 -5.81 -1.63 3.09
C THR A 325 -4.90 -2.30 2.07
N SER A 326 -5.42 -2.72 0.92
CA SER A 326 -4.66 -3.50 -0.07
C SER A 326 -3.79 -2.64 -0.99
N LEU A 327 -4.25 -1.45 -1.38
CA LEU A 327 -3.45 -0.55 -2.23
C LEU A 327 -2.10 -0.15 -1.59
N PRO A 328 -2.02 0.29 -0.32
CA PRO A 328 -0.74 0.63 0.31
C PRO A 328 0.21 -0.56 0.44
N LYS A 329 -0.31 -1.78 0.65
CA LYS A 329 0.50 -3.01 0.70
C LYS A 329 1.18 -3.26 -0.65
N LEU A 330 0.45 -3.12 -1.76
CA LEU A 330 0.99 -3.25 -3.11
C LEU A 330 2.00 -2.13 -3.43
N GLU A 331 1.67 -0.88 -3.10
CA GLU A 331 2.57 0.25 -3.33
C GLU A 331 3.89 0.12 -2.56
N TYR A 332 3.86 -0.41 -1.34
CA TYR A 332 5.05 -0.68 -0.57
C TYR A 332 5.94 -1.72 -1.26
N LEU A 333 5.35 -2.81 -1.75
CA LEU A 333 6.09 -3.88 -2.43
C LEU A 333 6.70 -3.39 -3.75
N LEU A 334 5.93 -2.65 -4.56
CA LEU A 334 6.35 -2.10 -5.85
C LEU A 334 7.40 -0.97 -5.74
N LYS A 335 7.65 -0.42 -4.55
CA LYS A 335 8.69 0.59 -4.30
C LYS A 335 10.07 0.00 -3.98
N SER A 336 10.21 -1.33 -4.01
CA SER A 336 11.48 -2.00 -3.72
C SER A 336 12.60 -1.53 -4.68
N ALA A 337 13.79 -1.28 -4.15
CA ALA A 337 14.90 -0.68 -4.92
C ALA A 337 15.57 -1.64 -5.92
N ASN A 338 15.47 -2.96 -5.66
CA ASN A 338 16.08 -4.02 -6.47
C ASN A 338 15.31 -5.35 -6.29
N SER A 339 15.67 -6.35 -7.10
CA SER A 339 15.06 -7.68 -7.11
C SER A 339 15.20 -8.42 -5.78
N PHE A 340 16.34 -8.31 -5.11
CA PHE A 340 16.59 -8.96 -3.82
C PHE A 340 15.63 -8.44 -2.74
N ASP A 341 15.57 -7.12 -2.55
CA ASP A 341 14.70 -6.51 -1.55
C ASP A 341 13.22 -6.82 -1.83
N PHE A 342 12.85 -6.89 -3.11
CA PHE A 342 11.51 -7.28 -3.54
C PHE A 342 11.17 -8.73 -3.17
N PHE A 343 12.01 -9.71 -3.52
CA PHE A 343 11.76 -11.12 -3.20
C PHE A 343 11.84 -11.41 -1.71
N LYS A 344 12.72 -10.70 -0.99
CA LYS A 344 12.75 -10.76 0.46
C LYS A 344 11.44 -10.25 1.06
N ALA A 345 10.98 -9.06 0.66
CA ALA A 345 9.72 -8.50 1.14
C ALA A 345 8.52 -9.40 0.83
N MET A 346 8.50 -10.02 -0.36
CA MET A 346 7.45 -10.96 -0.76
C MET A 346 7.41 -12.21 0.12
N ASN A 347 8.57 -12.80 0.43
CA ASN A 347 8.65 -13.97 1.31
C ASN A 347 8.36 -13.61 2.78
N ASP A 348 8.91 -12.50 3.27
CA ASP A 348 8.71 -12.03 4.65
C ASP A 348 7.23 -11.71 4.92
N LYS A 349 6.52 -11.17 3.93
CA LYS A 349 5.09 -10.82 4.00
C LYS A 349 4.17 -11.84 3.31
N LYS A 350 4.60 -13.10 3.21
CA LYS A 350 3.86 -14.15 2.50
C LYS A 350 2.38 -14.20 2.88
N ASN A 351 2.06 -14.30 4.19
CA ASN A 351 0.67 -14.45 4.64
C ASN A 351 -0.15 -13.20 4.31
N ASP A 352 0.41 -12.00 4.53
CA ASP A 352 -0.27 -10.74 4.20
C ASP A 352 -0.59 -10.61 2.70
N LEU A 353 0.26 -11.19 1.83
CA LEU A 353 0.06 -11.21 0.39
C LEU A 353 -0.98 -12.26 -0.04
N LEU A 354 -1.05 -13.40 0.65
CA LEU A 354 -2.11 -14.39 0.43
C LEU A 354 -3.47 -13.83 0.85
N ASP A 355 -3.57 -13.18 2.00
CA ASP A 355 -4.79 -12.49 2.42
C ASP A 355 -5.19 -11.42 1.38
N LEU A 356 -4.20 -10.71 0.82
CA LEU A 356 -4.43 -9.72 -0.22
C LEU A 356 -4.94 -10.36 -1.53
N GLU A 357 -4.46 -11.55 -1.90
CA GLU A 357 -4.98 -12.30 -3.05
C GLU A 357 -6.46 -12.63 -2.86
N GLU A 358 -6.84 -13.10 -1.68
CA GLU A 358 -8.24 -13.43 -1.37
C GLU A 358 -9.13 -12.18 -1.45
N ASP A 359 -8.71 -11.08 -0.83
CA ASP A 359 -9.40 -9.78 -0.88
C ASP A 359 -9.54 -9.28 -2.33
N TYR A 360 -8.46 -9.39 -3.11
CA TYR A 360 -8.46 -9.00 -4.52
C TYR A 360 -9.40 -9.87 -5.34
N ARG A 361 -9.41 -11.19 -5.15
CA ARG A 361 -10.27 -12.12 -5.87
C ARG A 361 -11.74 -11.80 -5.64
N ASP A 362 -12.15 -11.59 -4.40
CA ASP A 362 -13.52 -11.23 -4.03
C ASP A 362 -13.96 -9.92 -4.70
N LEU A 363 -13.12 -8.87 -4.63
CA LEU A 363 -13.39 -7.58 -5.26
C LEU A 363 -13.43 -7.69 -6.79
N HIS A 364 -12.48 -8.43 -7.37
CA HIS A 364 -12.39 -8.60 -8.81
C HIS A 364 -13.61 -9.33 -9.35
N GLU A 365 -14.03 -10.43 -8.71
CA GLU A 365 -15.26 -11.15 -9.07
C GLU A 365 -16.51 -10.27 -8.91
N PHE A 366 -16.58 -9.48 -7.83
CA PHE A 366 -17.68 -8.55 -7.61
C PHE A 366 -17.83 -7.54 -8.76
N PHE A 367 -16.77 -6.79 -9.06
CA PHE A 367 -16.83 -5.73 -10.06
C PHE A 367 -16.89 -6.24 -11.51
N THR A 368 -16.48 -7.48 -11.77
CA THR A 368 -16.53 -8.07 -13.13
C THR A 368 -17.81 -8.84 -13.39
N LYS A 369 -18.37 -9.55 -12.39
CA LYS A 369 -19.52 -10.45 -12.58
C LYS A 369 -20.75 -10.03 -11.79
N GLN A 370 -20.62 -9.56 -10.55
CA GLN A 370 -21.75 -9.40 -9.63
C GLN A 370 -22.26 -7.96 -9.47
N GLN A 371 -21.61 -6.97 -10.10
CA GLN A 371 -21.98 -5.54 -9.99
C GLN A 371 -23.47 -5.30 -10.29
N HIS A 372 -24.01 -5.93 -11.34
CA HIS A 372 -25.41 -5.81 -11.72
C HIS A 372 -26.39 -6.34 -10.65
N VAL A 373 -25.99 -7.37 -9.90
CA VAL A 373 -26.79 -7.95 -8.80
C VAL A 373 -26.85 -6.97 -7.62
N TRP A 374 -25.74 -6.27 -7.33
CA TRP A 374 -25.73 -5.21 -6.33
C TRP A 374 -26.63 -4.04 -6.73
N GLU A 375 -26.59 -3.63 -7.99
CA GLU A 375 -27.47 -2.58 -8.50
C GLU A 375 -28.95 -3.00 -8.41
N GLN A 376 -29.26 -4.26 -8.70
CA GLN A 376 -30.59 -4.84 -8.50
C GLN A 376 -31.03 -4.79 -7.03
N LEU A 377 -30.15 -5.18 -6.09
CA LEU A 377 -30.40 -5.09 -4.65
C LEU A 377 -30.75 -3.66 -4.22
N GLN A 378 -29.94 -2.69 -4.61
CA GLN A 378 -30.15 -1.28 -4.28
C GLN A 378 -31.45 -0.74 -4.86
N LYS A 379 -31.76 -1.09 -6.12
CA LYS A 379 -33.01 -0.71 -6.78
C LYS A 379 -34.21 -1.32 -6.08
N ALA A 380 -34.15 -2.60 -5.73
CA ALA A 380 -35.21 -3.32 -5.03
C ALA A 380 -35.48 -2.71 -3.64
N LEU A 381 -34.45 -2.45 -2.84
CA LEU A 381 -34.60 -1.82 -1.53
C LEU A 381 -35.24 -0.43 -1.61
N ARG A 382 -34.91 0.37 -2.63
CA ARG A 382 -35.57 1.67 -2.87
C ARG A 382 -37.03 1.52 -3.28
N ALA A 383 -37.34 0.55 -4.13
CA ALA A 383 -38.71 0.29 -4.58
C ALA A 383 -39.60 -0.18 -3.42
N PHE A 384 -39.15 -1.17 -2.64
CA PHE A 384 -39.93 -1.74 -1.54
C PHE A 384 -40.09 -0.79 -0.34
N LYS A 385 -39.23 0.23 -0.21
CA LYS A 385 -39.35 1.25 0.85
C LYS A 385 -40.72 1.92 0.89
N GLN A 386 -41.39 2.09 -0.26
CA GLN A 386 -42.72 2.70 -0.32
C GLN A 386 -43.81 1.87 0.38
N ASN A 387 -43.66 0.54 0.39
CA ASN A 387 -44.65 -0.41 0.92
C ASN A 387 -44.14 -1.17 2.16
N GLU A 388 -43.00 -0.76 2.70
CA GLU A 388 -42.29 -1.46 3.77
C GLU A 388 -43.18 -1.74 5.01
N ALA A 389 -43.99 -0.76 5.43
CA ALA A 389 -44.87 -0.92 6.59
C ALA A 389 -45.93 -2.02 6.42
N VAL A 390 -46.33 -2.31 5.19
CA VAL A 390 -47.28 -3.38 4.86
C VAL A 390 -46.55 -4.69 4.65
N LEU A 391 -45.42 -4.67 3.96
CA LEU A 391 -44.56 -5.85 3.77
C LEU A 391 -44.09 -6.44 5.11
N ASN A 392 -43.81 -5.60 6.10
CA ASN A 392 -43.42 -6.05 7.44
C ASN A 392 -44.54 -6.76 8.23
N LYS A 393 -45.79 -6.76 7.73
CA LYS A 393 -46.89 -7.52 8.34
C LYS A 393 -47.00 -8.95 7.79
N ASP A 394 -46.33 -9.23 6.68
CA ASP A 394 -46.22 -10.58 6.12
C ASP A 394 -44.89 -11.19 6.57
N ASP A 395 -44.94 -12.35 7.23
CA ASP A 395 -43.76 -12.99 7.84
C ASP A 395 -42.68 -13.34 6.81
N ALA A 396 -43.08 -13.72 5.59
CA ALA A 396 -42.15 -14.11 4.53
C ALA A 396 -41.48 -12.88 3.91
N ALA A 397 -42.25 -11.83 3.62
CA ALA A 397 -41.73 -10.57 3.13
C ALA A 397 -40.84 -9.87 4.17
N GLN A 398 -41.22 -9.88 5.44
CA GLN A 398 -40.40 -9.31 6.51
C GLN A 398 -39.02 -9.97 6.58
N LYS A 399 -38.95 -11.31 6.54
CA LYS A 399 -37.70 -12.06 6.54
C LYS A 399 -36.85 -11.77 5.30
N ALA A 400 -37.46 -11.79 4.12
CA ALA A 400 -36.75 -11.51 2.87
C ALA A 400 -36.21 -10.07 2.84
N LEU A 401 -36.98 -9.09 3.31
CA LEU A 401 -36.57 -7.69 3.37
C LEU A 401 -35.44 -7.47 4.37
N ALA A 402 -35.50 -8.13 5.53
CA ALA A 402 -34.43 -8.11 6.52
C ALA A 402 -33.13 -8.69 5.97
N GLU A 403 -33.19 -9.82 5.25
CA GLU A 403 -32.02 -10.44 4.63
C GLU A 403 -31.41 -9.53 3.54
N LEU A 404 -32.21 -8.94 2.65
CA LEU A 404 -31.73 -7.98 1.65
C LEU A 404 -31.04 -6.77 2.30
N LYS A 405 -31.61 -6.23 3.38
CA LYS A 405 -30.98 -5.13 4.14
C LYS A 405 -29.67 -5.56 4.80
N ALA A 406 -29.61 -6.77 5.36
CA ALA A 406 -28.41 -7.32 5.97
C ALA A 406 -27.29 -7.51 4.92
N ILE A 407 -27.63 -7.98 3.71
CA ILE A 407 -26.68 -8.08 2.59
C ILE A 407 -26.19 -6.69 2.18
N ALA A 408 -27.07 -5.69 2.08
CA ALA A 408 -26.70 -4.33 1.68
C ALA A 408 -25.82 -3.60 2.72
N GLN A 409 -25.88 -3.99 3.99
CA GLN A 409 -25.10 -3.40 5.09
C GLN A 409 -23.84 -4.20 5.43
N ALA A 410 -23.70 -5.43 4.91
CA ALA A 410 -22.53 -6.25 5.16
C ALA A 410 -21.27 -5.63 4.54
N GLU A 411 -20.17 -5.69 5.28
CA GLU A 411 -18.88 -5.16 4.81
C GLU A 411 -18.33 -5.97 3.63
N SER A 412 -18.52 -7.30 3.66
CA SER A 412 -18.14 -8.25 2.61
C SER A 412 -19.34 -9.09 2.17
N PRO A 413 -20.22 -8.56 1.29
CA PRO A 413 -21.47 -9.23 0.90
C PRO A 413 -21.30 -10.31 -0.18
N TYR A 414 -20.10 -10.47 -0.75
CA TYR A 414 -19.81 -11.20 -2.01
C TYR A 414 -20.48 -12.57 -2.11
N ASN A 415 -20.29 -13.43 -1.10
CA ASN A 415 -20.86 -14.78 -1.06
C ASN A 415 -22.39 -14.83 -0.91
N LYS A 416 -23.01 -13.73 -0.46
CA LYS A 416 -24.46 -13.63 -0.26
C LYS A 416 -25.20 -13.04 -1.47
N LEU A 417 -24.49 -12.42 -2.41
CA LEU A 417 -25.13 -11.76 -3.57
C LEU A 417 -25.91 -12.73 -4.45
N GLN A 418 -25.50 -13.99 -4.54
CA GLN A 418 -26.25 -15.04 -5.24
C GLN A 418 -27.69 -15.23 -4.73
N GLN A 419 -27.99 -14.85 -3.49
CA GLN A 419 -29.33 -14.97 -2.89
C GLN A 419 -30.26 -13.83 -3.29
N VAL A 420 -29.70 -12.68 -3.71
CA VAL A 420 -30.45 -11.45 -3.99
C VAL A 420 -31.56 -11.67 -5.04
N PRO A 421 -31.31 -12.30 -6.22
CA PRO A 421 -32.35 -12.43 -7.24
C PRO A 421 -33.59 -13.18 -6.74
N MET A 422 -33.38 -14.26 -5.97
CA MET A 422 -34.46 -15.07 -5.41
C MET A 422 -35.26 -14.29 -4.35
N LEU A 423 -34.56 -13.58 -3.45
CA LEU A 423 -35.19 -12.76 -2.41
C LEU A 423 -35.99 -11.59 -3.01
N VAL A 424 -35.45 -10.94 -4.04
CA VAL A 424 -36.14 -9.86 -4.77
C VAL A 424 -37.40 -10.40 -5.44
N GLN A 425 -37.31 -11.52 -6.17
CA GLN A 425 -38.47 -12.13 -6.83
C GLN A 425 -39.58 -12.49 -5.84
N GLN A 426 -39.21 -13.05 -4.68
CA GLN A 426 -40.16 -13.38 -3.63
C GLN A 426 -40.88 -12.13 -3.10
N LEU A 427 -40.14 -11.05 -2.84
CA LEU A 427 -40.71 -9.79 -2.38
C LEU A 427 -41.57 -9.10 -3.45
N GLU A 428 -41.16 -9.14 -4.71
CA GLU A 428 -41.96 -8.60 -5.82
C GLU A 428 -43.30 -9.33 -5.92
N ALA A 429 -43.31 -10.66 -5.81
CA ALA A 429 -44.54 -11.44 -5.83
C ALA A 429 -45.50 -11.05 -4.69
N ILE A 430 -44.99 -10.97 -3.45
CA ILE A 430 -45.81 -10.60 -2.29
C ILE A 430 -46.29 -9.15 -2.40
N ASN A 431 -45.42 -8.21 -2.77
CA ASN A 431 -45.78 -6.80 -2.93
C ASN A 431 -46.86 -6.61 -4.00
N ASN A 432 -46.74 -7.30 -5.14
CA ASN A 432 -47.71 -7.22 -6.22
C ASN A 432 -49.06 -7.85 -5.83
N ALA A 433 -49.07 -8.95 -5.08
CA ALA A 433 -50.29 -9.53 -4.53
C ALA A 433 -51.01 -8.52 -3.61
N LEU A 434 -50.28 -7.94 -2.65
CA LEU A 434 -50.82 -6.93 -1.72
C LEU A 434 -51.35 -5.68 -2.44
N LEU A 435 -50.64 -5.21 -3.48
CA LEU A 435 -51.09 -4.10 -4.30
C LEU A 435 -52.38 -4.44 -5.05
N ASN A 436 -52.46 -5.62 -5.65
CA ASN A 436 -53.63 -6.05 -6.41
C ASN A 436 -54.86 -6.22 -5.50
N ASP A 437 -54.69 -6.81 -4.32
CA ASP A 437 -55.77 -6.96 -3.34
C ASP A 437 -56.32 -5.59 -2.91
N LYS A 438 -55.43 -4.66 -2.55
CA LYS A 438 -55.82 -3.30 -2.15
C LYS A 438 -56.42 -2.49 -3.29
N ARG A 439 -55.93 -2.68 -4.52
CA ARG A 439 -56.51 -2.06 -5.71
C ARG A 439 -57.92 -2.58 -5.97
N ALA A 440 -58.14 -3.89 -5.86
CA ALA A 440 -59.47 -4.50 -6.01
C ALA A 440 -60.46 -3.98 -4.96
N GLU A 441 -60.05 -3.86 -3.69
CA GLU A 441 -60.88 -3.25 -2.64
C GLU A 441 -61.24 -1.79 -2.95
N ALA A 442 -60.26 -0.99 -3.40
CA ALA A 442 -60.46 0.42 -3.73
C ALA A 442 -61.39 0.58 -4.95
N GLU A 443 -61.21 -0.23 -5.98
CA GLU A 443 -62.06 -0.25 -7.16
C GLU A 443 -63.51 -0.65 -6.84
N ALA A 444 -63.70 -1.65 -5.97
CA ALA A 444 -65.04 -2.07 -5.55
C ALA A 444 -65.76 -0.93 -4.82
N GLN A 445 -65.07 -0.25 -3.88
CA GLN A 445 -65.63 0.90 -3.16
C GLN A 445 -65.96 2.07 -4.11
N LEU A 446 -65.05 2.37 -5.04
CA LEU A 446 -65.29 3.41 -6.04
C LEU A 446 -66.45 3.05 -6.98
N GLY A 447 -66.59 1.77 -7.35
CA GLY A 447 -67.72 1.27 -8.13
C GLY A 447 -69.07 1.48 -7.44
N LEU A 448 -69.15 1.28 -6.12
CA LEU A 448 -70.35 1.59 -5.35
C LEU A 448 -70.68 3.08 -5.38
N LYS A 449 -69.67 3.97 -5.27
CA LYS A 449 -69.87 5.42 -5.36
C LYS A 449 -70.36 5.85 -6.74
N VAL A 450 -69.81 5.27 -7.81
CA VAL A 450 -70.29 5.50 -9.17
C VAL A 450 -71.76 5.10 -9.29
N GLN A 451 -72.15 3.90 -8.85
CA GLN A 451 -73.55 3.45 -8.88
C GLN A 451 -74.50 4.35 -8.07
N GLN A 452 -74.06 4.80 -6.88
CA GLN A 452 -74.82 5.74 -6.05
C GLN A 452 -75.03 7.08 -6.78
N LEU A 453 -73.99 7.63 -7.39
CA LEU A 453 -74.09 8.89 -8.13
C LEU A 453 -74.97 8.75 -9.37
N GLU A 454 -74.84 7.65 -10.12
CA GLU A 454 -75.72 7.35 -11.26
C GLU A 454 -77.18 7.30 -10.83
N THR A 455 -77.48 6.66 -9.70
CA THR A 455 -78.82 6.60 -9.13
C THR A 455 -79.35 7.99 -8.78
N GLU A 456 -78.55 8.85 -8.15
CA GLU A 456 -78.95 10.22 -7.84
C GLU A 456 -79.13 11.09 -9.10
N ILE A 457 -78.29 10.91 -10.13
CA ILE A 457 -78.47 11.59 -11.43
C ILE A 457 -79.80 11.18 -12.05
N THR A 458 -80.14 9.89 -12.09
CA THR A 458 -81.42 9.42 -12.63
C THR A 458 -82.60 9.95 -11.80
N ASN A 459 -82.50 9.95 -10.47
CA ASN A 459 -83.53 10.47 -9.58
C ASN A 459 -83.72 11.99 -9.64
N SER A 460 -82.74 12.73 -10.18
CA SER A 460 -82.78 14.19 -10.27
C SER A 460 -83.79 14.73 -11.29
N GLY A 461 -84.13 13.92 -12.30
CA GLY A 461 -84.99 14.31 -13.43
C GLY A 461 -84.28 15.12 -14.53
N ILE A 462 -82.94 15.27 -14.46
CA ILE A 462 -82.10 16.00 -15.44
C ILE A 462 -80.94 15.15 -15.98
N ASP A 463 -81.22 13.88 -16.30
CA ASP A 463 -80.24 12.90 -16.80
C ASP A 463 -79.88 13.14 -18.28
N THR A 464 -79.03 14.14 -18.52
CA THR A 464 -78.45 14.39 -19.85
C THR A 464 -77.05 13.77 -19.93
N ASN A 465 -76.68 13.30 -21.13
CA ASN A 465 -75.36 12.70 -21.35
C ASN A 465 -74.20 13.64 -20.97
N ASP A 466 -74.34 14.95 -21.22
CA ASP A 466 -73.33 15.95 -20.87
C ASP A 466 -73.14 16.08 -19.35
N LEU A 467 -74.24 16.22 -18.60
CA LEU A 467 -74.20 16.29 -17.14
C LEU A 467 -73.65 15.00 -16.54
N ARG A 468 -74.12 13.85 -17.02
CA ARG A 468 -73.67 12.54 -16.54
C ARG A 468 -72.17 12.37 -16.75
N ASN A 469 -71.65 12.67 -17.93
CA ASN A 469 -70.22 12.62 -18.21
C ASN A 469 -69.43 13.58 -17.32
N ARG A 470 -69.90 14.83 -17.16
CA ARG A 470 -69.22 15.83 -16.32
C ARG A 470 -69.12 15.41 -14.85
N LEU A 471 -70.16 14.76 -14.30
CA LEU A 471 -70.20 14.32 -12.91
C LEU A 471 -69.42 13.01 -12.67
N LEU A 472 -69.46 12.07 -13.61
CA LEU A 472 -68.79 10.78 -13.48
C LEU A 472 -67.30 10.81 -13.82
N MET A 473 -66.88 11.71 -14.71
CA MET A 473 -65.49 11.76 -15.22
C MET A 473 -64.42 11.84 -14.11
N PRO A 474 -64.57 12.67 -13.05
CA PRO A 474 -63.59 12.68 -11.94
C PRO A 474 -63.45 11.33 -11.22
N LEU A 475 -64.55 10.59 -11.02
CA LEU A 475 -64.50 9.25 -10.43
C LEU A 475 -63.84 8.24 -11.38
N GLN A 476 -64.07 8.37 -12.69
CA GLN A 476 -63.41 7.53 -13.70
C GLN A 476 -61.90 7.80 -13.76
N GLN A 477 -61.46 9.06 -13.69
CA GLN A 477 -60.02 9.40 -13.60
C GLN A 477 -59.36 8.85 -12.34
N LEU A 478 -60.09 8.84 -11.22
CA LEU A 478 -59.61 8.23 -9.98
C LEU A 478 -59.47 6.72 -10.14
N LYS A 479 -60.40 6.06 -10.85
CA LYS A 479 -60.31 4.63 -11.19
C LYS A 479 -59.10 4.31 -12.05
N GLU A 480 -58.79 5.14 -13.05
CA GLU A 480 -57.59 5.01 -13.88
C GLU A 480 -56.31 5.18 -13.05
N SER A 481 -56.30 6.17 -12.14
CA SER A 481 -55.17 6.43 -11.25
C SER A 481 -54.90 5.27 -10.28
N LEU A 482 -55.92 4.50 -9.87
CA LEU A 482 -55.73 3.30 -9.06
C LEU A 482 -54.92 2.22 -9.79
N GLN A 483 -55.03 2.10 -11.11
CA GLN A 483 -54.33 1.08 -11.90
C GLN A 483 -52.82 1.24 -11.89
N THR A 484 -52.34 2.48 -11.94
CA THR A 484 -50.91 2.79 -12.06
C THR A 484 -50.23 3.04 -10.70
N GLN A 485 -51.02 3.09 -9.62
CA GLN A 485 -50.48 3.35 -8.28
C GLN A 485 -49.68 2.15 -7.76
N THR A 486 -48.48 2.45 -7.23
CA THR A 486 -47.52 1.48 -6.67
C THR A 486 -47.38 1.58 -5.16
N SER A 487 -47.94 2.61 -4.52
CA SER A 487 -47.95 2.77 -3.06
C SER A 487 -49.27 2.31 -2.46
N ILE A 488 -49.19 1.37 -1.52
CA ILE A 488 -50.36 0.87 -0.78
C ILE A 488 -50.98 1.96 0.10
N SER A 489 -50.14 2.83 0.70
CA SER A 489 -50.63 3.98 1.47
C SER A 489 -51.43 4.96 0.61
N ASN A 490 -50.98 5.23 -0.61
CA ASN A 490 -51.72 6.08 -1.54
C ASN A 490 -53.01 5.41 -2.01
N LEU A 491 -53.00 4.09 -2.28
CA LEU A 491 -54.23 3.35 -2.58
C LEU A 491 -55.25 3.47 -1.44
N TYR A 492 -54.80 3.33 -0.20
CA TYR A 492 -55.66 3.49 0.98
C TYR A 492 -56.22 4.92 1.10
N MET A 493 -55.39 5.94 0.88
CA MET A 493 -55.83 7.34 0.86
C MET A 493 -56.86 7.60 -0.24
N MET A 494 -56.61 7.08 -1.45
CA MET A 494 -57.54 7.21 -2.58
C MET A 494 -58.88 6.53 -2.29
N GLN A 495 -58.86 5.36 -1.66
CA GLN A 495 -60.05 4.62 -1.24
C GLN A 495 -60.87 5.35 -0.16
N THR A 496 -60.21 5.93 0.85
CA THR A 496 -60.90 6.41 2.06
C THR A 496 -61.17 7.91 2.06
N GLN A 497 -60.33 8.71 1.41
CA GLN A 497 -60.45 10.17 1.39
C GLN A 497 -60.83 10.66 0.00
N SER A 498 -59.96 10.47 -0.99
CA SER A 498 -60.15 11.08 -2.32
C SER A 498 -61.45 10.62 -3.00
N ALA A 499 -61.79 9.34 -2.91
CA ALA A 499 -63.06 8.83 -3.46
C ALA A 499 -64.30 9.46 -2.79
N ASN A 500 -64.24 9.74 -1.49
CA ASN A 500 -65.32 10.40 -0.77
C ASN A 500 -65.42 11.89 -1.12
N GLU A 501 -64.30 12.60 -1.19
CA GLU A 501 -64.24 14.01 -1.58
C GLU A 501 -64.78 14.24 -3.00
N VAL A 502 -64.30 13.44 -3.96
CA VAL A 502 -64.73 13.53 -5.36
C VAL A 502 -66.24 13.20 -5.50
N PHE A 503 -66.72 12.22 -4.73
CA PHE A 503 -68.14 11.88 -4.71
C PHE A 503 -69.01 13.01 -4.10
N ASP A 504 -68.56 13.61 -3.00
CA ASP A 504 -69.25 14.73 -2.35
C ASP A 504 -69.30 15.96 -3.27
N GLU A 505 -68.20 16.27 -3.96
CA GLU A 505 -68.15 17.34 -4.94
C GLU A 505 -69.09 17.09 -6.12
N ALA A 506 -69.17 15.85 -6.61
CA ALA A 506 -70.09 15.48 -7.67
C ALA A 506 -71.56 15.62 -7.26
N LEU A 507 -71.91 15.25 -6.03
CA LEU A 507 -73.26 15.47 -5.48
C LEU A 507 -73.59 16.96 -5.38
N ALA A 508 -72.67 17.79 -4.88
CA ALA A 508 -72.88 19.23 -4.80
C ALA A 508 -73.05 19.88 -6.19
N LYS A 509 -72.29 19.42 -7.18
CA LYS A 509 -72.44 19.84 -8.59
C LYS A 509 -73.80 19.40 -9.17
N LEU A 510 -74.27 18.19 -8.83
CA LEU A 510 -75.59 17.71 -9.23
C LEU A 510 -76.69 18.58 -8.61
N GLU A 511 -76.63 18.88 -7.32
CA GLU A 511 -77.59 19.77 -6.65
C GLU A 511 -77.65 21.15 -7.30
N THR A 512 -76.49 21.72 -7.59
CA THR A 512 -76.38 23.00 -8.30
C THR A 512 -77.04 22.91 -9.68
N ALA A 513 -76.77 21.85 -10.44
CA ALA A 513 -77.38 21.63 -11.75
C ALA A 513 -78.91 21.51 -11.67
N VAL A 514 -79.42 20.74 -10.71
CA VAL A 514 -80.87 20.58 -10.47
C VAL A 514 -81.53 21.92 -10.14
N GLU A 515 -80.94 22.72 -9.26
CA GLU A 515 -81.49 24.03 -8.89
C GLU A 515 -81.46 25.02 -10.07
N THR A 516 -80.38 25.01 -10.86
CA THR A 516 -80.31 25.86 -12.06
C THR A 516 -81.35 25.50 -13.10
N GLU A 517 -81.55 24.20 -13.36
CA GLU A 517 -82.54 23.72 -14.34
C GLU A 517 -83.98 23.93 -13.83
N ARG A 518 -84.21 23.79 -12.51
CA ARG A 518 -85.49 24.13 -11.89
C ARG A 518 -85.83 25.60 -12.08
N LYS A 519 -84.93 26.52 -11.74
CA LYS A 519 -85.12 27.97 -11.94
C LYS A 519 -85.36 28.31 -13.41
N ARG A 520 -84.62 27.67 -14.33
CA ARG A 520 -84.82 27.84 -15.77
C ARG A 520 -86.23 27.43 -16.20
N ARG A 521 -86.73 26.28 -15.74
CA ARG A 521 -88.07 25.80 -16.06
C ARG A 521 -89.17 26.63 -15.41
N GLU A 522 -88.98 27.13 -14.18
CA GLU A 522 -89.89 28.07 -13.52
C GLU A 522 -89.97 29.40 -14.29
N GLN A 523 -88.84 29.93 -14.76
CA GLN A 523 -88.79 31.13 -15.61
C GLN A 523 -89.48 30.90 -16.96
N LEU A 524 -89.24 29.77 -17.62
CA LEU A 524 -89.91 29.40 -18.87
C LEU A 524 -91.43 29.23 -18.68
N ALA A 525 -91.85 28.64 -17.55
CA ALA A 525 -93.28 28.52 -17.22
C ALA A 525 -93.91 29.89 -16.95
N ALA A 526 -93.24 30.78 -16.21
CA ALA A 526 -93.71 32.15 -15.98
C ALA A 526 -93.78 32.95 -17.28
N GLN A 527 -92.79 32.83 -18.17
CA GLN A 527 -92.79 33.44 -19.50
C GLN A 527 -93.93 32.90 -20.37
N ALA A 528 -94.20 31.59 -20.34
CA ALA A 528 -95.31 30.99 -21.08
C ALA A 528 -96.68 31.45 -20.57
N VAL A 529 -96.84 31.70 -19.27
CA VAL A 529 -98.08 32.28 -18.70
C VAL A 529 -98.26 33.74 -19.13
N VAL A 530 -97.19 34.52 -19.20
CA VAL A 530 -97.23 35.90 -19.71
C VAL A 530 -97.51 35.92 -21.22
N GLU A 531 -96.89 35.06 -22.02
CA GLU A 531 -97.18 34.92 -23.46
C GLU A 531 -98.63 34.45 -23.73
N GLN A 532 -99.17 33.54 -22.92
CA GLN A 532 -100.58 33.12 -23.01
C GLN A 532 -101.54 34.26 -22.63
N GLN A 533 -101.19 35.14 -21.69
CA GLN A 533 -101.97 36.35 -21.38
C GLN A 533 -101.84 37.46 -22.43
N THR A 534 -100.81 37.41 -23.29
CA THR A 534 -100.65 38.37 -24.41
C THR A 534 -101.31 37.89 -25.70
N GLN A 535 -101.63 36.59 -25.82
CA GLN A 535 -102.25 35.97 -27.00
C GLN A 535 -103.78 35.78 -26.91
N GLU A 536 -104.46 36.38 -25.91
CA GLU A 536 -105.93 36.48 -25.90
C GLU A 536 -106.49 37.56 -26.86
N THR A 537 -105.63 38.18 -27.67
CA THR A 537 -106.03 38.93 -28.86
C THR A 537 -105.29 38.38 -30.08
N GLU A 538 -106.06 37.74 -30.97
CA GLU A 538 -105.75 37.31 -32.35
C GLU A 538 -105.37 35.84 -32.60
N HIS A 539 -106.43 35.10 -32.99
CA HIS A 539 -106.56 33.98 -33.94
C HIS A 539 -105.96 32.57 -33.70
N GLU A 540 -106.84 31.61 -33.96
CA GLU A 540 -106.65 30.16 -34.10
C GLU A 540 -105.46 29.79 -35.00
N ALA A 541 -104.49 29.08 -34.42
CA ALA A 541 -103.57 28.21 -35.16
C ALA A 541 -103.27 26.94 -34.35
N GLU A 542 -103.25 25.81 -35.06
CA GLU A 542 -103.03 24.43 -34.60
C GLU A 542 -102.02 24.27 -33.45
N VAL A 543 -102.53 23.77 -32.32
CA VAL A 543 -101.73 23.39 -31.15
C VAL A 543 -101.01 22.07 -31.43
N LYS A 544 -99.72 22.13 -31.80
CA LYS A 544 -98.83 20.97 -31.63
C LYS A 544 -98.57 20.78 -30.13
N PRO A 545 -98.69 19.55 -29.58
CA PRO A 545 -98.44 19.32 -28.16
C PRO A 545 -96.97 19.61 -27.84
N LYS A 546 -96.71 20.65 -27.03
CA LYS A 546 -95.39 20.88 -26.43
C LYS A 546 -95.05 19.64 -25.57
N PRO A 547 -93.84 19.06 -25.69
CA PRO A 547 -93.47 17.92 -24.87
C PRO A 547 -93.51 18.32 -23.39
N VAL A 548 -94.34 17.62 -22.62
CA VAL A 548 -94.38 17.72 -21.16
C VAL A 548 -93.04 17.22 -20.66
N LEU A 549 -92.13 18.14 -20.34
CA LEU A 549 -90.87 17.79 -19.70
C LEU A 549 -91.20 17.15 -18.33
N PRO A 550 -90.61 15.98 -18.00
CA PRO A 550 -90.86 15.35 -16.71
C PRO A 550 -90.49 16.31 -15.56
N PRO A 551 -91.25 16.32 -14.46
CA PRO A 551 -91.04 17.27 -13.37
C PRO A 551 -89.64 17.10 -12.76
N VAL A 552 -88.88 18.21 -12.67
CA VAL A 552 -87.60 18.23 -11.95
C VAL A 552 -87.89 18.01 -10.47
N ALA A 553 -87.12 17.14 -9.82
CA ALA A 553 -87.31 16.84 -8.41
C ALA A 553 -87.18 18.12 -7.55
N LYS A 554 -88.13 18.35 -6.63
CA LYS A 554 -88.00 19.41 -5.62
C LYS A 554 -86.89 19.01 -4.63
N LEU A 555 -85.79 19.75 -4.62
CA LEU A 555 -84.69 19.53 -3.68
C LEU A 555 -85.14 19.88 -2.26
N LYS A 556 -85.20 18.87 -1.39
CA LYS A 556 -85.32 19.04 0.06
C LYS A 556 -83.92 19.34 0.64
N PRO A 557 -83.80 20.19 1.68
CA PRO A 557 -82.51 20.45 2.32
C PRO A 557 -81.89 19.16 2.88
N ILE A 558 -80.57 19.00 2.73
CA ILE A 558 -79.86 17.79 3.18
C ILE A 558 -79.39 17.96 4.61
N GLN A 559 -79.61 16.92 5.42
CA GLN A 559 -79.01 16.78 6.74
C GLN A 559 -78.08 15.57 6.75
N GLU A 560 -76.80 15.84 7.02
CA GLU A 560 -75.79 14.81 7.23
C GLU A 560 -75.83 14.32 8.69
N ILE A 561 -76.00 13.02 8.88
CA ILE A 561 -76.05 12.40 10.21
C ILE A 561 -74.89 11.40 10.32
N SER A 562 -73.93 11.71 11.20
CA SER A 562 -72.84 10.79 11.53
C SER A 562 -73.31 9.74 12.54
N CYS A 563 -73.24 8.47 12.16
CA CYS A 563 -73.57 7.35 13.05
C CYS A 563 -72.62 7.31 14.27
N THR A 564 -71.34 7.62 14.07
CA THR A 564 -70.32 7.66 15.13
C THR A 564 -70.61 8.75 16.17
N GLN A 565 -71.03 9.94 15.74
CA GLN A 565 -71.40 11.01 16.67
C GLN A 565 -72.64 10.66 17.49
N VAL A 566 -73.61 9.98 16.87
CA VAL A 566 -74.79 9.48 17.58
C VAL A 566 -74.38 8.44 18.63
N PHE A 567 -73.50 7.51 18.26
CA PHE A 567 -72.95 6.51 19.18
C PHE A 567 -72.24 7.17 20.39
N GLN A 568 -71.32 8.11 20.14
CA GLN A 568 -70.60 8.83 21.19
C GLN A 568 -71.51 9.63 22.14
N SER A 569 -72.69 10.04 21.67
CA SER A 569 -73.64 10.78 22.49
C SER A 569 -74.41 9.93 23.50
N VAL A 570 -74.44 8.61 23.30
CA VAL A 570 -75.23 7.66 24.13
C VAL A 570 -74.39 6.58 24.80
N SER A 571 -73.18 6.32 24.31
CA SER A 571 -72.27 5.30 24.82
C SER A 571 -71.13 5.93 25.61
N GLN A 572 -70.81 5.37 26.78
CA GLN A 572 -69.68 5.82 27.62
C GLN A 572 -68.34 5.18 27.23
N GLY A 573 -68.35 4.16 26.37
CA GLY A 573 -67.18 3.41 25.91
C GLY A 573 -67.19 3.15 24.41
N VAL A 574 -66.20 2.38 23.94
CA VAL A 574 -66.03 2.03 22.51
C VAL A 574 -66.78 0.73 22.14
N TYR A 575 -67.31 0.02 23.13
CA TYR A 575 -68.00 -1.26 22.96
C TYR A 575 -69.46 -1.17 23.45
N LEU A 576 -70.33 -2.00 22.86
CA LEU A 576 -71.68 -2.27 23.34
C LEU A 576 -71.69 -3.68 23.92
N GLU A 577 -71.90 -3.82 25.22
CA GLU A 577 -71.79 -5.11 25.92
C GLU A 577 -73.15 -5.65 26.37
N SER A 578 -74.20 -4.84 26.30
CA SER A 578 -75.56 -5.24 26.68
C SER A 578 -76.59 -4.92 25.60
N GLU A 579 -77.65 -5.71 25.56
CA GLU A 579 -78.80 -5.46 24.68
C GLU A 579 -79.41 -4.07 24.92
N ALA A 580 -79.42 -3.61 26.18
CA ALA A 580 -79.90 -2.29 26.57
C ALA A 580 -79.11 -1.16 25.90
N GLU A 581 -77.78 -1.29 25.82
CA GLU A 581 -76.92 -0.30 25.16
C GLU A 581 -77.15 -0.27 23.64
N VAL A 582 -77.32 -1.44 23.01
CA VAL A 582 -77.67 -1.55 21.59
C VAL A 582 -79.00 -0.88 21.30
N GLN A 583 -80.04 -1.19 22.09
CA GLN A 583 -81.37 -0.59 21.94
C GLN A 583 -81.34 0.93 22.15
N ALA A 584 -80.56 1.42 23.12
CA ALA A 584 -80.39 2.84 23.36
C ALA A 584 -79.76 3.57 22.14
N TYR A 585 -78.71 2.97 21.54
CA TYR A 585 -78.09 3.50 20.34
C TYR A 585 -79.04 3.53 19.14
N ILE A 586 -79.72 2.41 18.84
CA ILE A 586 -80.67 2.33 17.73
C ILE A 586 -81.80 3.34 17.92
N LYS A 587 -82.36 3.45 19.14
CA LYS A 587 -83.43 4.40 19.45
C LYS A 587 -83.00 5.85 19.28
N ALA A 588 -81.77 6.20 19.67
CA ALA A 588 -81.22 7.54 19.49
C ALA A 588 -80.99 7.86 18.01
N LEU A 589 -80.48 6.90 17.24
CA LEU A 589 -80.32 7.05 15.79
C LEU A 589 -81.67 7.21 15.10
N GLU A 590 -82.63 6.33 15.38
CA GLU A 590 -83.99 6.39 14.85
C GLU A 590 -84.66 7.73 15.14
N ALA A 591 -84.60 8.22 16.39
CA ALA A 591 -85.17 9.51 16.76
C ALA A 591 -84.57 10.67 15.95
N LYS A 592 -83.25 10.65 15.72
CA LYS A 592 -82.56 11.68 14.93
C LYS A 592 -82.94 11.61 13.45
N LEU A 593 -83.08 10.41 12.89
CA LEU A 593 -83.52 10.19 11.51
C LEU A 593 -84.97 10.65 11.29
N LEU A 594 -85.89 10.24 12.16
CA LEU A 594 -87.30 10.58 12.02
C LEU A 594 -87.54 12.09 12.15
N LYS A 595 -86.82 12.75 13.06
CA LYS A 595 -86.89 14.22 13.21
C LYS A 595 -86.50 14.94 11.92
N ALA A 596 -85.39 14.53 11.29
CA ALA A 596 -84.94 15.11 10.04
C ALA A 596 -85.98 14.96 8.90
N ILE A 597 -86.61 13.79 8.79
CA ILE A 597 -87.69 13.57 7.81
C ILE A 597 -88.92 14.45 8.11
N GLN A 598 -89.32 14.58 9.38
CA GLN A 598 -90.43 15.43 9.81
C GLN A 598 -90.18 16.91 9.51
N ASP A 599 -88.93 17.36 9.64
CA ASP A 599 -88.48 18.72 9.28
C ASP A 599 -88.40 18.94 7.75
N GLY A 600 -88.82 17.95 6.95
CA GLY A 600 -88.87 18.02 5.49
C GLY A 600 -87.51 17.88 4.82
N GLN A 601 -86.48 17.40 5.53
CA GLN A 601 -85.12 17.24 5.04
C GLN A 601 -84.91 15.87 4.37
N ARG A 602 -83.89 15.77 3.50
CA ARG A 602 -83.34 14.49 3.03
C ARG A 602 -82.13 14.14 3.88
N ILE A 603 -81.99 12.86 4.22
CA ILE A 603 -80.92 12.41 5.10
C ILE A 603 -79.82 11.74 4.31
N ARG A 604 -78.57 12.08 4.65
CA ARG A 604 -77.40 11.32 4.23
C ARG A 604 -76.66 10.81 5.47
N LEU A 605 -76.50 9.49 5.57
CA LEU A 605 -75.70 8.87 6.63
C LEU A 605 -74.21 8.97 6.27
N LYS A 606 -73.38 9.35 7.24
CA LYS A 606 -71.92 9.43 7.13
C LYS A 606 -71.21 8.59 8.19
#